data_AF-A0AAU3UIS2-F1
#
_entry.id   AF-A0AAU3UIS2-F1
#
_cell.length_a   1.000
_cell.length_b   1.000
_cell.length_c   1.000
_cell.angle_alpha   90.00
_cell.angle_beta   90.00
_cell.angle_gamma   90.00
#
_symmetry.space_group_name_H-M   'P 1'
#
loop_
_entity.id
_entity.type
_entity.pdbx_description
1 polymer ?
#
loop_
_entity_poly.entity_id
_entity_poly.type
_entity_poly.pdbx_seq_one_letter_code
_entity_poly.pdbx_strand_id
1 'polypeptide(L)'
;MRKGTAAVRRKHRGPWITGLLAVALASALATPVSAHADPTPVISPLRTDGTHFIDDSGRVVLLHGVNNVDKEPPYIEPGDGFTLTADDAALLARHGFDTVRLGVSFDGLMPTRGVVDTAYLDRVAGVVDTLAQQGIHTLLDNHQDGLSKIWGGNGFPEWALSARPGALEPNVGFPLYYLMPSMNQGWDQVWNNSDGVLDYLGQALGALAARVSGHPGALGVELLNEPWPGSAFLSCFPNGCPGFDVKYQAAMQKLTDAVRARNGDLMVLWEPNVTWNETMPTNLGKNPPITAPDIAFAPHDYCIPSQLAIYMGLPTFLRGLCPLQQDKTWGNIDAFTARTQLPTLVTEFGDGDTSVLGNTLTRADDRFVGWQYWHYASHFGPAGAQPDPFLGDIGRQLVRTYPQATSGTPGRMIFDPATGDFAYRYTPRATGRPTEIYVSDVHYPGGYQVRVEGGHATSAAGARVVTVEADASGPVTVYINRPGSKGATVPTGPIGTGSASGSAGSGSGSGSGTGSAGSGSGTGSGS
;
A
#
# COMPACT_ATOMS: atom_id res chain seq x y z
N MET A 1 -13.54 14.65 -95.17
CA MET A 1 -13.96 13.76 -94.05
C MET A 1 -14.77 14.58 -93.06
N ARG A 2 -15.88 14.01 -92.58
CA ARG A 2 -17.07 14.62 -91.92
C ARG A 2 -16.70 15.53 -90.72
N LYS A 3 -17.02 16.84 -90.73
CA LYS A 3 -18.29 17.53 -90.31
C LYS A 3 -18.71 17.21 -88.86
N GLY A 4 -18.93 18.13 -87.92
CA GLY A 4 -18.94 19.61 -87.91
C GLY A 4 -19.87 20.13 -86.79
N THR A 5 -19.63 21.39 -86.35
CA THR A 5 -20.57 22.38 -85.77
C THR A 5 -21.27 22.08 -84.42
N ALA A 6 -21.67 23.02 -83.56
CA ALA A 6 -21.37 24.42 -83.27
C ALA A 6 -22.15 24.80 -81.98
N ALA A 7 -21.56 25.68 -81.16
CA ALA A 7 -22.09 26.72 -80.26
C ALA A 7 -23.56 26.72 -79.69
N VAL A 8 -23.67 27.31 -78.48
CA VAL A 8 -24.61 28.41 -78.07
C VAL A 8 -25.39 28.22 -76.73
N ARG A 9 -25.20 29.23 -75.85
CA ARG A 9 -26.05 29.87 -74.79
C ARG A 9 -26.60 29.14 -73.55
N ARG A 10 -26.16 29.69 -72.40
CA ARG A 10 -26.91 30.46 -71.37
C ARG A 10 -28.38 30.08 -71.05
N LYS A 11 -28.59 29.95 -69.72
CA LYS A 11 -29.54 30.66 -68.82
C LYS A 11 -30.68 29.84 -68.18
N HIS A 12 -30.77 30.04 -66.86
CA HIS A 12 -31.98 30.08 -66.01
C HIS A 12 -32.72 28.75 -65.83
N ARG A 13 -33.51 28.47 -64.79
CA ARG A 13 -33.88 29.03 -63.46
C ARG A 13 -34.79 27.92 -62.88
N GLY A 14 -34.95 27.88 -61.55
CA GLY A 14 -36.24 27.52 -60.97
C GLY A 14 -36.29 26.22 -60.15
N PRO A 15 -36.66 26.32 -58.86
CA PRO A 15 -36.85 25.18 -57.96
C PRO A 15 -38.23 24.56 -58.17
N TRP A 16 -38.33 23.23 -58.01
CA TRP A 16 -39.63 22.55 -57.93
C TRP A 16 -39.69 21.79 -56.60
N ILE A 17 -40.69 22.18 -55.82
CA ILE A 17 -41.13 21.58 -54.56
C ILE A 17 -42.04 20.39 -54.92
N THR A 18 -41.93 19.29 -54.17
CA THR A 18 -43.00 18.48 -53.52
C THR A 18 -42.74 16.98 -53.61
N GLY A 19 -42.82 16.32 -52.44
CA GLY A 19 -42.75 14.87 -52.30
C GLY A 19 -42.68 14.44 -50.84
N LEU A 20 -43.79 14.58 -50.12
CA LEU A 20 -44.01 14.11 -48.75
C LEU A 20 -43.72 12.61 -48.59
N LEU A 21 -42.92 12.26 -47.59
CA LEU A 21 -42.96 10.95 -46.93
C LEU A 21 -42.81 11.19 -45.43
N ALA A 22 -43.94 11.09 -44.73
CA ALA A 22 -44.02 11.15 -43.29
C ALA A 22 -43.45 9.84 -42.71
N VAL A 23 -42.29 9.92 -42.06
CA VAL A 23 -41.81 8.89 -41.13
C VAL A 23 -42.03 9.46 -39.74
N ALA A 24 -43.00 8.91 -39.01
CA ALA A 24 -43.19 9.19 -37.60
C ALA A 24 -42.04 8.54 -36.81
N LEU A 25 -40.97 9.31 -36.53
CA LEU A 25 -40.02 8.95 -35.48
C LEU A 25 -40.66 9.29 -34.13
N ALA A 26 -41.08 8.26 -33.41
CA ALA A 26 -41.35 8.35 -31.99
C ALA A 26 -40.03 8.74 -31.29
N SER A 27 -39.92 10.03 -30.97
CA SER A 27 -38.82 10.57 -30.20
C SER A 27 -39.06 10.18 -28.75
N ALA A 28 -38.47 9.07 -28.31
CA ALA A 28 -38.33 8.81 -26.88
C ALA A 28 -37.42 9.91 -26.33
N LEU A 29 -38.01 10.85 -25.58
CA LEU A 29 -37.27 11.80 -24.76
C LEU A 29 -36.52 10.99 -23.70
N ALA A 30 -35.30 10.57 -24.02
CA ALA A 30 -34.31 10.19 -23.03
C ALA A 30 -33.99 11.46 -22.25
N THR A 31 -34.56 11.60 -21.06
CA THR A 31 -34.10 12.60 -20.11
C THR A 31 -32.63 12.30 -19.83
N PRO A 32 -31.72 13.27 -19.99
CA PRO A 32 -30.33 13.06 -19.61
C PRO A 32 -30.32 12.78 -18.12
N VAL A 33 -29.87 11.58 -17.74
CA VAL A 33 -29.46 11.30 -16.37
C VAL A 33 -28.33 12.28 -16.10
N SER A 34 -28.60 13.32 -15.31
CA SER A 34 -27.55 14.16 -14.77
C SER A 34 -26.63 13.24 -13.97
N ALA A 35 -25.44 13.01 -14.51
CA ALA A 35 -24.33 12.46 -13.74
C ALA A 35 -24.17 13.38 -12.53
N HIS A 36 -24.60 12.91 -11.37
CA HIS A 36 -24.29 13.59 -10.13
C HIS A 36 -22.77 13.46 -10.01
N ALA A 37 -22.08 14.60 -10.08
CA ALA A 37 -20.67 14.62 -9.73
C ALA A 37 -20.58 14.16 -8.27
N ASP A 38 -19.88 13.06 -8.03
CA ASP A 38 -19.56 12.64 -6.68
C ASP A 38 -18.87 13.84 -5.97
N PRO A 39 -19.25 14.15 -4.72
CA PRO A 39 -18.59 15.23 -3.99
C PRO A 39 -17.08 14.98 -3.96
N THR A 40 -16.30 16.03 -4.22
CA THR A 40 -14.84 15.96 -4.18
C THR A 40 -14.41 15.38 -2.83
N PRO A 41 -13.53 14.35 -2.80
CA PRO A 41 -13.05 13.79 -1.54
C PRO A 41 -12.42 14.89 -0.69
N VAL A 42 -12.97 15.14 0.49
CA VAL A 42 -12.35 16.03 1.47
C VAL A 42 -11.41 15.18 2.32
N ILE A 43 -10.12 15.21 1.98
CA ILE A 43 -9.06 14.58 2.77
C ILE A 43 -8.79 15.43 4.02
N SER A 44 -8.67 14.77 5.17
CA SER A 44 -8.29 15.37 6.44
C SER A 44 -7.01 14.73 6.96
N PRO A 45 -6.20 15.43 7.76
CA PRO A 45 -5.09 14.80 8.47
C PRO A 45 -5.57 13.56 9.25
N LEU A 46 -4.71 12.54 9.33
CA LEU A 46 -4.96 11.37 10.16
C LEU A 46 -4.15 11.45 11.46
N ARG A 47 -4.71 10.92 12.53
CA ARG A 47 -4.04 10.73 13.82
C ARG A 47 -4.10 9.28 14.25
N THR A 48 -3.35 8.94 15.28
CA THR A 48 -3.39 7.62 15.90
C THR A 48 -4.27 7.62 17.15
N ASP A 49 -5.09 6.59 17.31
CA ASP A 49 -5.81 6.29 18.56
C ASP A 49 -5.76 4.78 18.82
N GLY A 50 -4.95 4.39 19.80
CA GLY A 50 -4.58 2.99 20.01
C GLY A 50 -4.03 2.38 18.73
N THR A 51 -4.59 1.26 18.30
CA THR A 51 -4.16 0.52 17.10
C THR A 51 -4.79 1.02 15.80
N HIS A 52 -5.40 2.22 15.79
CA HIS A 52 -6.15 2.72 14.65
C HIS A 52 -5.61 4.06 14.12
N PHE A 53 -5.70 4.23 12.80
CA PHE A 53 -5.68 5.54 12.17
C PHE A 53 -7.09 6.13 12.22
N ILE A 54 -7.22 7.38 12.62
CA ILE A 54 -8.50 8.09 12.73
C ILE A 54 -8.48 9.38 11.94
N ASP A 55 -9.61 9.69 11.30
CA ASP A 55 -9.83 10.99 10.65
C ASP A 55 -10.36 12.06 11.64
N ASP A 56 -10.49 13.31 11.19
CA ASP A 56 -10.94 14.44 12.03
C ASP A 56 -12.37 14.27 12.57
N SER A 57 -13.17 13.36 12.00
CA SER A 57 -14.50 13.01 12.51
C SER A 57 -14.49 11.86 13.51
N GLY A 58 -13.35 11.20 13.70
CA GLY A 58 -13.18 10.04 14.57
C GLY A 58 -13.56 8.71 13.92
N ARG A 59 -13.66 8.64 12.58
CA ARG A 59 -13.83 7.38 11.86
C ARG A 59 -12.49 6.65 11.80
N VAL A 60 -12.53 5.32 11.88
CA VAL A 60 -11.33 4.48 11.70
C VAL A 60 -11.05 4.30 10.21
N VAL A 61 -9.85 4.66 9.79
CA VAL A 61 -9.41 4.62 8.38
C VAL A 61 -8.59 3.36 8.11
N LEU A 62 -8.88 2.69 6.99
CA LEU A 62 -8.09 1.56 6.49
C LEU A 62 -7.42 1.99 5.19
N LEU A 63 -6.08 1.96 5.15
CA LEU A 63 -5.31 2.50 4.03
C LEU A 63 -4.86 1.38 3.09
N HIS A 64 -5.22 1.43 1.81
CA HIS A 64 -4.76 0.51 0.77
C HIS A 64 -4.12 1.28 -0.39
N GLY A 65 -2.93 0.89 -0.81
CA GLY A 65 -2.20 1.68 -1.79
C GLY A 65 -0.95 1.06 -2.38
N VAL A 66 -0.08 1.94 -2.89
CA VAL A 66 1.12 1.58 -3.65
C VAL A 66 2.34 2.41 -3.26
N ASN A 67 3.51 1.92 -3.61
CA ASN A 67 4.78 2.64 -3.56
C ASN A 67 5.08 3.33 -4.90
N ASN A 68 5.57 4.56 -4.87
CA ASN A 68 6.20 5.24 -6.00
C ASN A 68 7.50 5.89 -5.51
N VAL A 69 8.64 5.30 -5.86
CA VAL A 69 9.93 5.64 -5.25
C VAL A 69 10.98 5.88 -6.32
N ASP A 70 11.35 7.14 -6.51
CA ASP A 70 12.39 7.53 -7.45
C ASP A 70 13.78 7.43 -6.78
N LYS A 71 14.60 6.50 -7.27
CA LYS A 71 15.90 6.15 -6.66
C LYS A 71 17.08 6.86 -7.34
N GLU A 72 16.85 7.58 -8.44
CA GLU A 72 17.92 8.20 -9.24
C GLU A 72 17.69 9.70 -9.48
N PRO A 73 18.74 10.55 -9.46
CA PRO A 73 18.59 11.96 -9.80
C PRO A 73 18.46 12.16 -11.33
N PRO A 74 17.75 13.22 -11.79
CA PRO A 74 17.02 14.21 -11.00
C PRO A 74 15.73 13.66 -10.40
N TYR A 75 15.56 13.85 -9.09
CA TYR A 75 14.47 13.22 -8.33
C TYR A 75 13.12 13.91 -8.50
N ILE A 76 12.05 13.12 -8.65
CA ILE A 76 10.64 13.55 -8.66
C ILE A 76 10.43 14.64 -9.70
N GLU A 77 10.58 14.29 -10.98
CA GLU A 77 10.46 15.20 -12.11
C GLU A 77 9.12 15.00 -12.84
N PRO A 78 8.26 16.02 -12.94
CA PRO A 78 6.99 15.88 -13.64
C PRO A 78 7.16 15.44 -15.10
N GLY A 79 6.51 14.33 -15.46
CA GLY A 79 6.49 13.83 -16.85
C GLY A 79 7.75 13.07 -17.27
N ASP A 80 8.58 12.63 -16.32
CA ASP A 80 9.70 11.70 -16.54
C ASP A 80 9.24 10.28 -16.93
N GLY A 81 7.96 9.97 -16.79
CA GLY A 81 7.39 8.63 -17.00
C GLY A 81 7.60 7.68 -15.82
N PHE A 82 7.92 8.22 -14.65
CA PHE A 82 8.09 7.48 -13.39
C PHE A 82 7.33 8.16 -12.24
N THR A 83 7.51 9.47 -12.08
CA THR A 83 6.84 10.32 -11.10
C THR A 83 5.35 10.39 -11.36
N LEU A 84 4.55 10.17 -10.31
CA LEU A 84 3.10 10.26 -10.35
C LEU A 84 2.59 11.58 -10.95
N THR A 85 1.69 11.45 -11.92
CA THR A 85 0.95 12.57 -12.53
C THR A 85 -0.47 12.66 -11.95
N ALA A 86 -1.22 13.70 -12.32
CA ALA A 86 -2.63 13.81 -11.98
C ALA A 86 -3.48 12.67 -12.59
N ASP A 87 -3.10 12.16 -13.76
CA ASP A 87 -3.78 11.03 -14.41
C ASP A 87 -3.49 9.71 -13.68
N ASP A 88 -2.26 9.52 -13.19
CA ASP A 88 -1.93 8.39 -12.31
C ASP A 88 -2.73 8.47 -10.99
N ALA A 89 -2.79 9.65 -10.36
CA ALA A 89 -3.57 9.84 -9.14
C ALA A 89 -5.06 9.52 -9.36
N ALA A 90 -5.64 9.94 -10.49
CA ALA A 90 -7.01 9.61 -10.86
C ALA A 90 -7.21 8.11 -11.16
N LEU A 91 -6.20 7.43 -11.73
CA LEU A 91 -6.22 5.99 -11.97
C LEU A 91 -6.18 5.21 -10.65
N LEU A 92 -5.25 5.55 -9.75
CA LEU A 92 -5.16 4.95 -8.43
C LEU A 92 -6.45 5.15 -7.65
N ALA A 93 -6.95 6.39 -7.65
CA ALA A 93 -8.20 6.73 -7.00
C ALA A 93 -9.37 5.95 -7.59
N ARG A 94 -9.43 5.67 -8.91
CA ARG A 94 -10.46 4.85 -9.60
C ARG A 94 -10.47 3.38 -9.17
N HIS A 95 -9.31 2.82 -8.84
CA HIS A 95 -9.18 1.50 -8.24
C HIS A 95 -9.35 1.51 -6.71
N GLY A 96 -9.66 2.68 -6.16
CA GLY A 96 -10.02 2.83 -4.75
C GLY A 96 -8.83 2.80 -3.83
N PHE A 97 -7.60 2.93 -4.34
CA PHE A 97 -6.45 3.19 -3.50
C PHE A 97 -6.59 4.56 -2.86
N ASP A 98 -6.27 4.66 -1.57
CA ASP A 98 -6.38 5.87 -0.75
C ASP A 98 -5.07 6.22 -0.04
N THR A 99 -3.98 5.51 -0.34
CA THR A 99 -2.63 5.87 0.11
C THR A 99 -1.57 5.65 -0.96
N VAL A 100 -0.51 6.46 -0.92
CA VAL A 100 0.73 6.28 -1.67
C VAL A 100 1.91 6.46 -0.73
N ARG A 101 2.86 5.52 -0.79
CA ARG A 101 4.19 5.69 -0.21
C ARG A 101 5.09 6.33 -1.25
N LEU A 102 5.35 7.63 -1.08
CA LEU A 102 6.17 8.42 -1.99
C LEU A 102 7.61 8.45 -1.47
N GLY A 103 8.52 7.89 -2.27
CA GLY A 103 9.93 7.86 -1.96
C GLY A 103 10.53 9.26 -1.97
N VAL A 104 11.12 9.63 -0.85
CA VAL A 104 12.11 10.69 -0.73
C VAL A 104 13.44 10.10 -0.32
N SER A 105 14.53 10.86 -0.35
CA SER A 105 15.82 10.36 0.12
C SER A 105 16.63 11.46 0.76
N PHE A 106 17.54 11.08 1.66
CA PHE A 106 18.46 12.03 2.26
C PHE A 106 19.35 12.71 1.20
N ASP A 107 19.77 11.99 0.14
CA ASP A 107 20.51 12.54 -0.99
C ASP A 107 19.68 13.58 -1.76
N GLY A 108 18.39 13.31 -2.01
CA GLY A 108 17.48 14.28 -2.63
C GLY A 108 17.21 15.51 -1.75
N LEU A 109 17.02 15.31 -0.44
CA LEU A 109 16.72 16.38 0.51
C LEU A 109 17.92 17.29 0.77
N MET A 110 19.13 16.73 0.84
CA MET A 110 20.36 17.45 1.19
C MET A 110 21.55 16.95 0.35
N PRO A 111 21.56 17.22 -0.97
CA PRO A 111 22.59 16.70 -1.88
C PRO A 111 23.98 17.31 -1.61
N THR A 112 24.02 18.47 -0.96
CA THR A 112 25.25 19.13 -0.50
C THR A 112 25.23 19.27 1.01
N ARG A 113 26.35 18.98 1.69
CA ARG A 113 26.47 19.00 3.15
C ARG A 113 25.87 20.27 3.76
N GLY A 114 24.80 20.09 4.55
CA GLY A 114 24.12 21.17 5.27
C GLY A 114 23.28 22.11 4.40
N VAL A 115 23.09 21.82 3.11
CA VAL A 115 22.29 22.63 2.19
C VAL A 115 21.09 21.81 1.73
N VAL A 116 19.91 22.17 2.23
CA VAL A 116 18.64 21.56 1.84
C VAL A 116 18.26 22.01 0.43
N ASP A 117 17.86 21.07 -0.43
CA ASP A 117 17.30 21.39 -1.75
C ASP A 117 15.82 21.76 -1.62
N THR A 118 15.54 23.06 -1.58
CA THR A 118 14.17 23.57 -1.48
C THR A 118 13.35 23.34 -2.75
N ALA A 119 14.00 23.23 -3.92
CA ALA A 119 13.28 22.96 -5.17
C ALA A 119 12.81 21.50 -5.22
N TYR A 120 13.61 20.56 -4.71
CA TYR A 120 13.16 19.18 -4.51
C TYR A 120 11.99 19.10 -3.52
N LEU A 121 12.08 19.80 -2.39
CA LEU A 121 10.98 19.91 -1.42
C LEU A 121 9.69 20.47 -2.05
N ASP A 122 9.81 21.43 -2.97
CA ASP A 122 8.65 21.97 -3.70
C ASP A 122 7.99 20.92 -4.61
N ARG A 123 8.79 20.09 -5.29
CA ARG A 123 8.26 18.99 -6.13
C ARG A 123 7.56 17.93 -5.29
N VAL A 124 8.14 17.52 -4.16
CA VAL A 124 7.52 16.58 -3.21
C VAL A 124 6.14 17.09 -2.77
N ALA A 125 6.05 18.33 -2.31
CA ALA A 125 4.77 18.91 -1.88
C ALA A 125 3.74 19.00 -3.01
N GLY A 126 4.18 19.27 -4.24
CA GLY A 126 3.32 19.26 -5.42
C GLY A 126 2.69 17.89 -5.71
N VAL A 127 3.46 16.80 -5.53
CA VAL A 127 2.92 15.43 -5.65
C VAL A 127 1.93 15.13 -4.52
N VAL A 128 2.25 15.51 -3.28
CA VAL A 128 1.31 15.39 -2.14
C VAL A 128 -0.02 16.08 -2.44
N ASP A 129 0.01 17.30 -2.97
CA ASP A 129 -1.21 18.05 -3.32
C ASP A 129 -1.98 17.41 -4.49
N THR A 130 -1.27 16.83 -5.45
CA THR A 130 -1.87 16.13 -6.59
C THR A 130 -2.63 14.88 -6.14
N LEU A 131 -2.05 14.10 -5.22
CA LEU A 131 -2.67 12.92 -4.63
C LEU A 131 -3.85 13.31 -3.71
N ALA A 132 -3.68 14.36 -2.90
CA ALA A 132 -4.71 14.86 -2.00
C ALA A 132 -6.00 15.28 -2.73
N GLN A 133 -5.89 15.84 -3.94
CA GLN A 133 -7.05 16.21 -4.78
C GLN A 133 -7.92 15.00 -5.17
N GLN A 134 -7.35 13.79 -5.13
CA GLN A 134 -8.04 12.54 -5.41
C GLN A 134 -8.40 11.75 -4.13
N GLY A 135 -8.20 12.35 -2.95
CA GLY A 135 -8.45 11.70 -1.66
C GLY A 135 -7.38 10.68 -1.25
N ILE A 136 -6.17 10.78 -1.80
CA ILE A 136 -5.07 9.85 -1.51
C ILE A 136 -4.11 10.46 -0.49
N HIS A 137 -3.90 9.76 0.62
CA HIS A 137 -2.91 10.08 1.64
C HIS A 137 -1.50 9.75 1.15
N THR A 138 -0.52 10.60 1.46
CA THR A 138 0.88 10.40 1.07
C THR A 138 1.75 10.15 2.29
N LEU A 139 2.32 8.95 2.39
CA LEU A 139 3.41 8.65 3.31
C LEU A 139 4.73 9.04 2.64
N LEU A 140 5.51 9.90 3.30
CA LEU A 140 6.83 10.32 2.82
C LEU A 140 7.88 9.35 3.34
N ASP A 141 8.40 8.50 2.46
CA ASP A 141 9.35 7.45 2.80
C ASP A 141 10.79 7.93 2.60
N ASN A 142 11.56 8.07 3.68
CA ASN A 142 13.00 8.31 3.56
C ASN A 142 13.73 7.03 3.12
N HIS A 143 13.74 6.84 1.80
CA HIS A 143 14.16 5.63 1.14
C HIS A 143 15.69 5.48 1.06
N GLN A 144 16.14 4.23 1.15
CA GLN A 144 17.49 3.81 0.84
C GLN A 144 17.49 2.33 0.46
N ASP A 145 18.39 1.93 -0.43
CA ASP A 145 18.85 0.55 -0.51
C ASP A 145 20.37 0.55 -0.58
N GLY A 146 21.03 -0.31 0.19
CA GLY A 146 22.49 -0.43 0.13
C GLY A 146 23.20 0.84 0.60
N LEU A 147 22.54 1.58 1.49
CA LEU A 147 22.98 2.79 2.16
C LEU A 147 23.21 4.01 1.25
N SER A 148 23.94 3.88 0.15
CA SER A 148 24.34 5.00 -0.70
C SER A 148 24.81 4.52 -2.08
N LYS A 149 24.80 5.43 -3.06
CA LYS A 149 25.42 5.23 -4.38
C LYS A 149 26.90 4.86 -4.34
N ILE A 150 27.60 5.07 -3.20
CA ILE A 150 28.95 4.54 -2.94
C ILE A 150 29.06 3.05 -3.27
N TRP A 151 28.01 2.27 -2.97
CA TRP A 151 27.96 0.82 -3.20
C TRP A 151 27.03 0.44 -4.36
N GLY A 152 26.65 1.40 -5.22
CA GLY A 152 25.65 1.18 -6.27
C GLY A 152 24.21 1.11 -5.74
N GLY A 153 23.99 1.54 -4.51
CA GLY A 153 22.66 1.72 -3.91
C GLY A 153 22.14 3.15 -4.05
N ASN A 154 21.25 3.56 -3.14
CA ASN A 154 20.66 4.91 -3.06
C ASN A 154 20.40 5.30 -1.60
N GLY A 155 19.94 6.54 -1.35
CA GLY A 155 19.48 6.98 -0.03
C GLY A 155 20.36 8.04 0.62
N PHE A 156 21.47 7.65 1.25
CA PHE A 156 22.36 8.61 1.91
C PHE A 156 23.30 9.29 0.89
N PRO A 157 23.50 10.62 1.00
CA PRO A 157 24.43 11.33 0.15
C PRO A 157 25.87 10.91 0.43
N GLU A 158 26.69 10.81 -0.61
CA GLU A 158 28.10 10.38 -0.51
C GLU A 158 28.93 11.21 0.49
N TRP A 159 28.61 12.51 0.64
CA TRP A 159 29.32 13.41 1.53
C TRP A 159 29.09 13.09 3.02
N ALA A 160 27.99 12.40 3.35
CA ALA A 160 27.63 12.07 4.73
C ALA A 160 28.40 10.86 5.27
N LEU A 161 29.07 10.09 4.40
CA LEU A 161 29.73 8.84 4.76
C LEU A 161 31.20 8.90 4.37
N SER A 162 32.08 8.37 5.23
CA SER A 162 33.51 8.24 4.93
C SER A 162 33.90 6.81 4.51
N ALA A 163 33.11 5.79 4.87
CA ALA A 163 33.35 4.40 4.45
C ALA A 163 33.30 4.28 2.92
N ARG A 164 34.20 3.49 2.34
CA ARG A 164 34.29 3.22 0.89
C ARG A 164 34.64 1.75 0.66
N PRO A 165 34.13 1.11 -0.41
CA PRO A 165 34.52 -0.24 -0.77
C PRO A 165 36.00 -0.29 -1.15
N GLY A 166 36.68 -1.36 -0.73
CA GLY A 166 38.03 -1.63 -1.17
C GLY A 166 38.07 -1.98 -2.66
N ALA A 167 39.18 -1.68 -3.35
CA ALA A 167 39.30 -1.91 -4.80
C ALA A 167 39.09 -3.38 -5.24
N LEU A 168 39.30 -4.34 -4.32
CA LEU A 168 39.12 -5.78 -4.55
C LEU A 168 37.96 -6.37 -3.74
N GLU A 169 37.17 -5.54 -3.06
CA GLU A 169 36.01 -5.99 -2.30
C GLU A 169 34.88 -6.34 -3.28
N PRO A 170 34.39 -7.59 -3.30
CA PRO A 170 33.31 -7.97 -4.22
C PRO A 170 32.03 -7.20 -3.91
N ASN A 171 31.47 -6.55 -4.92
CA ASN A 171 30.13 -5.99 -4.87
C ASN A 171 29.21 -6.82 -5.77
N VAL A 172 28.25 -7.50 -5.16
CA VAL A 172 27.28 -8.37 -5.83
C VAL A 172 25.93 -7.68 -6.06
N GLY A 173 25.82 -6.39 -5.75
CA GLY A 173 24.60 -5.61 -5.88
C GLY A 173 23.51 -5.99 -4.89
N PHE A 174 22.32 -5.42 -5.10
CA PHE A 174 21.15 -5.73 -4.30
C PHE A 174 20.72 -7.20 -4.45
N PRO A 175 20.26 -7.87 -3.37
CA PRO A 175 20.26 -7.40 -1.98
C PRO A 175 21.56 -7.74 -1.23
N LEU A 176 22.46 -8.54 -1.81
CA LEU A 176 23.57 -9.15 -1.08
C LEU A 176 24.71 -8.19 -0.71
N TYR A 177 24.74 -6.98 -1.27
CA TYR A 177 25.69 -5.94 -0.88
C TYR A 177 25.60 -5.51 0.60
N TYR A 178 24.50 -5.82 1.32
CA TYR A 178 24.37 -5.60 2.77
C TYR A 178 25.39 -6.44 3.57
N LEU A 179 25.97 -7.47 2.95
CA LEU A 179 27.02 -8.30 3.52
C LEU A 179 28.44 -7.76 3.27
N MET A 180 28.60 -6.69 2.49
CA MET A 180 29.90 -6.09 2.22
C MET A 180 30.50 -5.48 3.50
N PRO A 181 31.74 -5.82 3.89
CA PRO A 181 32.39 -5.24 5.07
C PRO A 181 32.42 -3.69 5.08
N SER A 182 32.68 -3.05 3.94
CA SER A 182 32.70 -1.59 3.82
C SER A 182 31.32 -0.97 4.01
N MET A 183 30.26 -1.60 3.50
CA MET A 183 28.89 -1.14 3.69
C MET A 183 28.47 -1.23 5.16
N ASN A 184 28.85 -2.33 5.83
CA ASN A 184 28.62 -2.49 7.27
C ASN A 184 29.32 -1.41 8.10
N GLN A 185 30.55 -1.01 7.73
CA GLN A 185 31.21 0.15 8.34
C GLN A 185 30.46 1.47 8.08
N GLY A 186 29.85 1.63 6.90
CA GLY A 186 28.98 2.77 6.60
C GLY A 186 27.77 2.84 7.54
N TRP A 187 27.08 1.72 7.73
CA TRP A 187 25.97 1.63 8.69
C TRP A 187 26.43 1.89 10.14
N ASP A 188 27.62 1.42 10.51
CA ASP A 188 28.19 1.74 11.82
C ASP A 188 28.40 3.25 12.00
N GLN A 189 28.78 3.98 10.95
CA GLN A 189 28.88 5.45 10.99
C GLN A 189 27.52 6.11 11.22
N VAL A 190 26.46 5.63 10.57
CA VAL A 190 25.09 6.10 10.80
C VAL A 190 24.72 5.92 12.27
N TRP A 191 24.82 4.68 12.79
CA TRP A 191 24.35 4.37 14.14
C TRP A 191 25.23 4.98 15.24
N ASN A 192 26.52 5.18 14.99
CA ASN A 192 27.40 5.90 15.91
C ASN A 192 27.29 7.42 15.76
N ASN A 193 26.48 7.91 14.81
CA ASN A 193 26.41 9.32 14.44
C ASN A 193 27.79 9.94 14.16
N SER A 194 28.68 9.16 13.54
CA SER A 194 30.01 9.62 13.13
C SER A 194 29.84 10.81 12.19
N ASP A 195 30.64 11.87 12.37
CA ASP A 195 30.55 13.10 11.57
C ASP A 195 29.15 13.76 11.53
N GLY A 196 28.26 13.40 12.47
CA GLY A 196 26.91 13.96 12.58
C GLY A 196 25.90 13.42 11.55
N VAL A 197 26.08 12.21 11.00
CA VAL A 197 25.17 11.67 9.97
C VAL A 197 23.69 11.80 10.34
N LEU A 198 23.29 11.35 11.54
CA LEU A 198 21.90 11.43 12.00
C LEU A 198 21.49 12.87 12.36
N ASP A 199 22.44 13.75 12.72
CA ASP A 199 22.14 15.17 12.93
C ASP A 199 21.74 15.85 11.61
N TYR A 200 22.47 15.57 10.53
CA TYR A 200 22.13 16.10 9.22
C TYR A 200 20.87 15.46 8.64
N LEU A 201 20.67 14.16 8.83
CA LEU A 201 19.43 13.50 8.44
C LEU A 201 18.23 14.12 9.18
N GLY A 202 18.35 14.35 10.49
CA GLY A 202 17.32 15.03 11.27
C GLY A 202 17.01 16.44 10.75
N GLN A 203 18.04 17.20 10.31
CA GLN A 203 17.83 18.50 9.67
C GLN A 203 17.09 18.39 8.33
N ALA A 204 17.44 17.41 7.51
CA ALA A 204 16.79 17.15 6.22
C ALA A 204 15.31 16.76 6.40
N LEU A 205 15.03 15.80 7.28
CA LEU A 205 13.66 15.36 7.59
C LEU A 205 12.85 16.47 8.28
N GLY A 206 13.49 17.28 9.13
CA GLY A 206 12.85 18.46 9.71
C GLY A 206 12.47 19.50 8.66
N ALA A 207 13.30 19.71 7.63
CA ALA A 207 12.96 20.62 6.53
C ALA A 207 11.81 20.08 5.67
N LEU A 208 11.78 18.77 5.40
CA LEU A 208 10.65 18.10 4.75
C LEU A 208 9.37 18.27 5.57
N ALA A 209 9.43 18.00 6.88
CA ALA A 209 8.30 18.12 7.78
C ALA A 209 7.73 19.55 7.82
N ALA A 210 8.60 20.56 7.84
CA ALA A 210 8.19 21.97 7.73
C ALA A 210 7.51 22.26 6.38
N ARG A 211 8.05 21.71 5.27
CA ARG A 211 7.52 21.96 3.93
C ARG A 211 6.11 21.43 3.73
N VAL A 212 5.82 20.26 4.31
CA VAL A 212 4.49 19.61 4.19
C VAL A 212 3.53 20.03 5.30
N SER A 213 3.94 20.94 6.19
CA SER A 213 3.02 21.53 7.16
C SER A 213 1.92 22.31 6.43
N GLY A 214 0.66 22.00 6.73
CA GLY A 214 -0.50 22.58 6.05
C GLY A 214 -0.96 21.85 4.78
N HIS A 215 -0.31 20.74 4.41
CA HIS A 215 -0.76 19.85 3.32
C HIS A 215 -1.55 18.68 3.94
N PRO A 216 -2.90 18.70 3.95
CA PRO A 216 -3.72 17.72 4.69
C PRO A 216 -3.63 16.29 4.13
N GLY A 217 -3.15 16.13 2.90
CA GLY A 217 -2.86 14.81 2.32
C GLY A 217 -1.55 14.18 2.80
N ALA A 218 -0.67 14.91 3.49
CA ALA A 218 0.53 14.32 4.08
C ALA A 218 0.14 13.45 5.29
N LEU A 219 0.23 12.13 5.13
CA LEU A 219 -0.04 11.15 6.19
C LEU A 219 0.98 11.28 7.32
N GLY A 220 2.26 11.34 6.94
CA GLY A 220 3.38 11.26 7.86
C GLY A 220 4.71 11.13 7.13
N VAL A 221 5.77 10.96 7.91
CA VAL A 221 7.11 10.63 7.43
C VAL A 221 7.56 9.29 8.02
N GLU A 222 7.98 8.37 7.16
CA GLU A 222 8.69 7.17 7.56
C GLU A 222 10.19 7.48 7.65
N LEU A 223 10.77 7.22 8.81
CA LEU A 223 12.07 7.81 9.15
C LEU A 223 13.24 7.24 8.35
N LEU A 224 13.19 5.96 8.00
CA LEU A 224 14.24 5.29 7.25
C LEU A 224 13.76 3.92 6.74
N ASN A 225 13.83 3.74 5.42
CA ASN A 225 13.59 2.46 4.77
C ASN A 225 14.63 1.41 5.16
N GLU A 226 14.18 0.22 5.55
CA GLU A 226 14.97 -0.99 5.75
C GLU A 226 16.29 -0.79 6.54
N PRO A 227 16.23 -0.33 7.80
CA PRO A 227 17.44 0.02 8.55
C PRO A 227 18.28 -1.21 8.91
N TRP A 228 19.47 -1.31 8.31
CA TRP A 228 20.39 -2.42 8.52
C TRP A 228 21.29 -2.24 9.76
N PRO A 229 21.50 -3.27 10.60
CA PRO A 229 22.29 -3.13 11.83
C PRO A 229 23.79 -2.82 11.68
N GLY A 230 24.32 -2.85 10.46
CA GLY A 230 25.76 -2.73 10.22
C GLY A 230 26.52 -3.94 10.74
N SER A 231 27.74 -3.73 11.23
CA SER A 231 28.61 -4.83 11.68
C SER A 231 28.01 -5.69 12.81
N ALA A 232 26.96 -5.20 13.48
CA ALA A 232 26.24 -5.91 14.52
C ALA A 232 25.22 -6.94 14.00
N PHE A 233 24.95 -7.05 12.70
CA PHE A 233 23.82 -7.82 12.17
C PHE A 233 23.77 -9.29 12.61
N LEU A 234 24.92 -9.97 12.75
CA LEU A 234 24.95 -11.36 13.22
C LEU A 234 24.42 -11.52 14.65
N SER A 235 24.46 -10.47 15.49
CA SER A 235 23.87 -10.51 16.83
C SER A 235 22.34 -10.60 16.81
N CYS A 236 21.71 -10.31 15.67
CA CYS A 236 20.27 -10.40 15.50
C CYS A 236 19.80 -11.83 15.26
N PHE A 237 20.70 -12.73 14.89
CA PHE A 237 20.35 -14.11 14.58
C PHE A 237 20.65 -15.05 15.76
N PRO A 238 19.75 -16.02 16.07
CA PRO A 238 18.49 -16.32 15.38
C PRO A 238 17.23 -15.70 16.05
N ASN A 239 17.37 -14.84 17.05
CA ASN A 239 16.26 -14.46 17.95
C ASN A 239 16.10 -12.93 18.19
N GLY A 240 16.54 -12.11 17.24
CA GLY A 240 16.58 -10.66 17.35
C GLY A 240 17.78 -10.15 18.17
N CYS A 241 18.04 -8.85 18.08
CA CYS A 241 19.19 -8.17 18.70
C CYS A 241 18.72 -7.04 19.63
N PRO A 242 18.29 -7.34 20.88
CA PRO A 242 17.79 -6.31 21.80
C PRO A 242 18.77 -5.16 22.04
N GLY A 243 20.08 -5.46 22.08
CA GLY A 243 21.12 -4.44 22.27
C GLY A 243 21.21 -3.45 21.11
N PHE A 244 21.02 -3.93 19.87
CA PHE A 244 20.94 -3.05 18.70
C PHE A 244 19.62 -2.28 18.67
N ASP A 245 18.49 -2.94 18.93
CA ASP A 245 17.17 -2.29 18.92
C ASP A 245 17.07 -1.13 19.93
N VAL A 246 17.74 -1.20 21.08
CA VAL A 246 17.83 -0.05 22.02
C VAL A 246 18.50 1.16 21.34
N LYS A 247 19.62 0.92 20.65
CA LYS A 247 20.39 1.95 19.96
C LYS A 247 19.62 2.50 18.76
N TYR A 248 19.02 1.61 17.97
CA TYR A 248 18.19 1.96 16.83
C TYR A 248 16.96 2.77 17.27
N GLN A 249 16.26 2.35 18.33
CA GLN A 249 15.11 3.10 18.86
C GLN A 249 15.51 4.50 19.33
N ALA A 250 16.68 4.66 19.96
CA ALA A 250 17.18 5.99 20.34
C ALA A 250 17.48 6.87 19.11
N ALA A 251 17.98 6.28 18.02
CA ALA A 251 18.17 6.99 16.75
C ALA A 251 16.83 7.43 16.14
N MET A 252 15.83 6.55 16.12
CA MET A 252 14.49 6.87 15.65
C MET A 252 13.84 7.98 16.50
N GLN A 253 13.98 7.92 17.83
CA GLN A 253 13.51 8.99 18.71
C GLN A 253 14.19 10.33 18.39
N LYS A 254 15.51 10.34 18.17
CA LYS A 254 16.26 11.56 17.80
C LYS A 254 15.71 12.18 16.50
N LEU A 255 15.43 11.36 15.49
CA LEU A 255 14.86 11.84 14.22
C LEU A 255 13.41 12.30 14.39
N THR A 256 12.60 11.58 15.17
CA THR A 256 11.24 12.02 15.56
C THR A 256 11.28 13.40 16.21
N ASP A 257 12.20 13.64 17.15
CA ASP A 257 12.32 14.93 17.84
C ASP A 257 12.68 16.06 16.85
N ALA A 258 13.56 15.78 15.88
CA ALA A 258 13.93 16.74 14.83
C ALA A 258 12.76 17.07 13.88
N VAL A 259 11.97 16.06 13.49
CA VAL A 259 10.73 16.23 12.71
C VAL A 259 9.72 17.07 13.50
N ARG A 260 9.43 16.69 14.75
CA ARG A 260 8.43 17.35 15.59
C ARG A 260 8.81 18.79 15.97
N ALA A 261 10.10 19.10 16.06
CA ALA A 261 10.58 20.47 16.24
C ALA A 261 10.23 21.40 15.07
N ARG A 262 9.88 20.85 13.90
CA ARG A 262 9.54 21.58 12.68
C ARG A 262 8.07 21.42 12.27
N ASN A 263 7.44 20.31 12.62
CA ASN A 263 6.01 20.06 12.45
C ASN A 263 5.51 19.10 13.53
N GLY A 264 4.88 19.67 14.56
CA GLY A 264 4.44 18.92 15.75
C GLY A 264 3.27 17.97 15.50
N ASP A 265 2.51 18.15 14.43
CA ASP A 265 1.32 17.35 14.09
C ASP A 265 1.60 16.21 13.11
N LEU A 266 2.73 16.23 12.40
CA LEU A 266 3.04 15.21 11.39
C LEU A 266 3.33 13.85 12.04
N MET A 267 2.57 12.83 11.63
CA MET A 267 2.78 11.45 12.09
C MET A 267 4.16 10.94 11.69
N VAL A 268 4.75 10.08 12.53
CA VAL A 268 6.04 9.46 12.25
C VAL A 268 5.89 7.95 12.22
N LEU A 269 6.42 7.31 11.18
CA LEU A 269 6.38 5.86 11.01
C LEU A 269 7.77 5.26 11.27
N TRP A 270 7.80 4.21 12.09
CA TRP A 270 9.02 3.50 12.46
C TRP A 270 8.98 2.08 11.92
N GLU A 271 9.94 1.76 11.06
CA GLU A 271 10.20 0.39 10.66
C GLU A 271 10.87 -0.41 11.80
N PRO A 272 10.72 -1.74 11.84
CA PRO A 272 11.69 -2.59 12.55
C PRO A 272 13.06 -2.50 11.86
N ASN A 273 14.15 -2.85 12.54
CA ASN A 273 15.40 -3.08 11.82
C ASN A 273 15.20 -4.23 10.80
N VAL A 274 15.86 -4.14 9.63
CA VAL A 274 15.49 -4.98 8.48
C VAL A 274 15.84 -6.46 8.64
N THR A 275 16.54 -6.88 9.70
CA THR A 275 16.64 -8.33 10.00
C THR A 275 15.27 -9.00 10.22
N TRP A 276 14.24 -8.17 10.41
CA TRP A 276 12.83 -8.49 10.22
C TRP A 276 12.53 -9.29 8.94
N ASN A 277 13.06 -8.88 7.79
CA ASN A 277 12.86 -9.53 6.49
C ASN A 277 13.48 -10.93 6.46
N GLU A 278 14.52 -11.18 7.25
CA GLU A 278 15.06 -12.52 7.52
C GLU A 278 14.41 -13.21 8.73
N THR A 279 13.20 -12.80 9.07
CA THR A 279 12.29 -13.37 10.08
C THR A 279 12.66 -13.10 11.56
N MET A 280 13.58 -12.20 11.84
CA MET A 280 13.96 -11.87 13.22
C MET A 280 12.88 -11.00 13.89
N PRO A 281 12.57 -11.21 15.19
CA PRO A 281 11.61 -10.36 15.89
C PRO A 281 12.21 -8.99 16.23
N THR A 282 11.39 -7.95 16.18
CA THR A 282 11.74 -6.63 16.70
C THR A 282 11.62 -6.54 18.22
N ASN A 283 12.56 -5.85 18.87
CA ASN A 283 12.51 -5.51 20.30
C ASN A 283 12.13 -4.05 20.57
N LEU A 284 11.75 -3.29 19.54
CA LEU A 284 11.21 -1.94 19.70
C LEU A 284 10.09 -1.90 20.75
N GLY A 285 10.11 -0.89 21.61
CA GLY A 285 9.12 -0.71 22.67
C GLY A 285 9.23 -1.67 23.85
N LYS A 286 10.21 -2.60 23.88
CA LYS A 286 10.48 -3.39 25.10
C LYS A 286 11.23 -2.57 26.14
N ASN A 287 12.27 -1.85 25.71
CA ASN A 287 13.06 -0.98 26.56
C ASN A 287 13.80 0.07 25.71
N PRO A 288 13.46 1.37 25.79
CA PRO A 288 12.33 1.91 26.53
C PRO A 288 10.98 1.60 25.82
N PRO A 289 9.84 1.71 26.51
CA PRO A 289 8.54 1.77 25.86
C PRO A 289 8.44 2.96 24.90
N ILE A 290 7.66 2.81 23.83
CA ILE A 290 7.33 3.93 22.93
C ILE A 290 6.16 4.70 23.54
N THR A 291 6.34 5.99 23.80
CA THR A 291 5.35 6.82 24.53
C THR A 291 4.97 8.11 23.81
N ALA A 292 5.70 8.49 22.77
CA ALA A 292 5.36 9.66 21.96
C ALA A 292 4.07 9.38 21.15
N PRO A 293 3.17 10.38 21.05
CA PRO A 293 1.93 10.24 20.29
C PRO A 293 2.20 10.20 18.78
N ASP A 294 1.22 9.74 18.01
CA ASP A 294 1.25 9.75 16.54
C ASP A 294 2.51 9.09 15.96
N ILE A 295 2.86 7.95 16.56
CA ILE A 295 3.82 6.98 16.01
C ILE A 295 3.04 5.78 15.50
N ALA A 296 3.35 5.34 14.28
CA ALA A 296 2.84 4.09 13.72
C ALA A 296 3.99 3.15 13.34
N PHE A 297 3.70 1.85 13.32
CA PHE A 297 4.65 0.80 12.96
C PHE A 297 4.58 0.49 11.47
N ALA A 298 5.73 0.40 10.82
CA ALA A 298 5.85 0.24 9.38
C ALA A 298 6.68 -0.99 8.99
N PRO A 299 6.16 -2.22 9.16
CA PRO A 299 6.88 -3.42 8.75
C PRO A 299 6.73 -3.68 7.24
N HIS A 300 7.71 -4.37 6.66
CA HIS A 300 7.59 -5.02 5.36
C HIS A 300 7.09 -6.47 5.50
N ASP A 301 6.46 -7.02 4.46
CA ASP A 301 6.00 -8.42 4.42
C ASP A 301 6.41 -9.12 3.10
N TYR A 302 7.70 -9.38 2.94
CA TYR A 302 8.23 -10.12 1.80
C TYR A 302 8.29 -11.64 2.04
N CYS A 303 8.10 -12.40 0.97
CA CYS A 303 8.48 -13.82 0.93
C CYS A 303 9.94 -13.98 0.51
N ILE A 304 10.80 -14.50 1.39
CA ILE A 304 12.24 -14.71 1.10
C ILE A 304 12.45 -15.57 -0.17
N PRO A 305 11.87 -16.78 -0.32
CA PRO A 305 11.97 -17.54 -1.56
C PRO A 305 11.51 -16.82 -2.83
N SER A 306 10.54 -15.92 -2.73
CA SER A 306 10.08 -15.12 -3.88
C SER A 306 11.15 -14.12 -4.29
N GLN A 307 11.65 -13.32 -3.33
CA GLN A 307 12.74 -12.36 -3.58
C GLN A 307 14.00 -13.05 -4.10
N LEU A 308 14.39 -14.19 -3.52
CA LEU A 308 15.55 -14.95 -4.01
C LEU A 308 15.35 -15.48 -5.45
N ALA A 309 14.12 -15.81 -5.85
CA ALA A 309 13.83 -16.18 -7.23
C ALA A 309 13.96 -14.97 -8.17
N ILE A 310 13.48 -13.79 -7.75
CA ILE A 310 13.53 -12.55 -8.53
C ILE A 310 14.99 -12.08 -8.71
N TYR A 311 15.74 -11.95 -7.62
CA TYR A 311 17.06 -11.31 -7.65
C TYR A 311 18.23 -12.27 -7.88
N MET A 312 18.06 -13.56 -7.55
CA MET A 312 19.16 -14.55 -7.64
C MET A 312 18.84 -15.72 -8.58
N GLY A 313 17.66 -15.74 -9.21
CA GLY A 313 17.25 -16.83 -10.10
C GLY A 313 17.10 -18.18 -9.39
N LEU A 314 16.88 -18.19 -8.07
CA LEU A 314 16.66 -19.44 -7.34
C LEU A 314 15.33 -20.11 -7.74
N PRO A 315 15.21 -21.45 -7.55
CA PRO A 315 14.03 -22.18 -8.00
C PRO A 315 12.72 -21.70 -7.36
N THR A 316 11.72 -21.43 -8.20
CA THR A 316 10.42 -20.89 -7.78
C THR A 316 9.59 -21.84 -6.91
N PHE A 317 9.85 -23.16 -6.95
CA PHE A 317 9.14 -24.13 -6.10
C PHE A 317 9.39 -23.90 -4.61
N LEU A 318 10.47 -23.19 -4.23
CA LEU A 318 10.76 -22.82 -2.84
C LEU A 318 9.70 -21.88 -2.25
N ARG A 319 8.89 -21.21 -3.09
CA ARG A 319 7.75 -20.38 -2.65
C ARG A 319 6.68 -21.15 -1.89
N GLY A 320 6.70 -22.49 -1.92
CA GLY A 320 5.88 -23.32 -1.02
C GLY A 320 6.11 -23.02 0.47
N LEU A 321 7.23 -22.37 0.83
CA LEU A 321 7.53 -21.92 2.19
C LEU A 321 6.94 -20.54 2.54
N CYS A 322 6.48 -19.75 1.55
CA CYS A 322 6.02 -18.37 1.76
C CYS A 322 4.92 -18.26 2.83
N PRO A 323 3.86 -19.08 2.83
CA PRO A 323 2.80 -18.94 3.82
C PRO A 323 3.32 -19.11 5.26
N LEU A 324 4.17 -20.12 5.51
CA LEU A 324 4.72 -20.36 6.84
C LEU A 324 5.68 -19.25 7.29
N GLN A 325 6.49 -18.72 6.38
CA GLN A 325 7.42 -17.63 6.70
C GLN A 325 6.69 -16.31 6.93
N GLN A 326 5.71 -15.96 6.09
CA GLN A 326 4.92 -14.75 6.28
C GLN A 326 4.03 -14.85 7.52
N ASP A 327 3.52 -16.04 7.86
CA ASP A 327 2.81 -16.27 9.13
C ASP A 327 3.67 -15.91 10.35
N LYS A 328 4.99 -16.14 10.28
CA LYS A 328 5.93 -15.71 11.32
C LYS A 328 6.06 -14.17 11.36
N THR A 329 6.12 -13.50 10.21
CA THR A 329 6.09 -12.03 10.12
C THR A 329 4.84 -11.47 10.81
N TRP A 330 3.65 -12.00 10.50
CA TRP A 330 2.40 -11.57 11.11
C TRP A 330 2.32 -11.89 12.61
N GLY A 331 2.91 -13.01 13.07
CA GLY A 331 3.06 -13.30 14.49
C GLY A 331 3.97 -12.29 15.20
N ASN A 332 5.01 -11.78 14.54
CA ASN A 332 5.84 -10.70 15.07
C ASN A 332 5.09 -9.36 15.12
N ILE A 333 4.23 -9.07 14.13
CA ILE A 333 3.35 -7.89 14.14
C ILE A 333 2.41 -7.97 15.34
N ASP A 334 1.76 -9.12 15.56
CA ASP A 334 0.89 -9.34 16.72
C ASP A 334 1.61 -9.09 18.04
N ALA A 335 2.84 -9.60 18.18
CA ALA A 335 3.65 -9.41 19.37
C ALA A 335 4.06 -7.93 19.57
N PHE A 336 4.31 -7.19 18.50
CA PHE A 336 4.55 -5.75 18.55
C PHE A 336 3.30 -5.00 18.99
N THR A 337 2.17 -5.19 18.29
CA THR A 337 0.89 -4.53 18.56
C THR A 337 0.42 -4.79 19.99
N ALA A 338 0.50 -6.03 20.47
CA ALA A 338 0.13 -6.37 21.85
C ALA A 338 0.96 -5.60 22.89
N ARG A 339 2.24 -5.33 22.59
CA ARG A 339 3.17 -4.64 23.49
C ARG A 339 3.02 -3.12 23.45
N THR A 340 2.84 -2.54 22.27
CA THR A 340 2.95 -1.09 22.06
C THR A 340 1.60 -0.40 21.91
N GLN A 341 0.56 -1.14 21.50
CA GLN A 341 -0.76 -0.60 21.18
C GLN A 341 -0.73 0.52 20.11
N LEU A 342 0.26 0.47 19.21
CA LEU A 342 0.39 1.40 18.08
C LEU A 342 -0.28 0.81 16.83
N PRO A 343 -0.76 1.66 15.90
CA PRO A 343 -1.27 1.17 14.63
C PRO A 343 -0.12 0.64 13.76
N THR A 344 -0.47 -0.25 12.82
CA THR A 344 0.46 -0.81 11.84
C THR A 344 -0.01 -0.48 10.42
N LEU A 345 0.93 -0.13 9.55
CA LEU A 345 0.76 -0.02 8.10
C LEU A 345 1.86 -0.86 7.45
N VAL A 346 1.52 -1.88 6.66
CA VAL A 346 2.54 -2.65 5.93
C VAL A 346 3.04 -1.81 4.76
N THR A 347 4.23 -1.25 4.86
CA THR A 347 4.72 -0.22 3.92
C THR A 347 5.27 -0.81 2.61
N GLU A 348 5.66 -2.09 2.60
CA GLU A 348 6.00 -2.82 1.38
C GLU A 348 5.66 -4.31 1.42
N PHE A 349 5.24 -4.83 0.27
CA PHE A 349 5.13 -6.26 -0.05
C PHE A 349 4.91 -6.48 -1.56
N GLY A 350 5.05 -7.72 -2.02
CA GLY A 350 4.57 -8.17 -3.33
C GLY A 350 5.65 -8.27 -4.42
N ASP A 351 6.21 -7.15 -4.87
CA ASP A 351 7.28 -7.08 -5.89
C ASP A 351 6.94 -7.84 -7.19
N GLY A 352 5.72 -7.64 -7.69
CA GLY A 352 5.24 -8.28 -8.92
C GLY A 352 4.87 -9.77 -8.82
N ASP A 353 5.20 -10.48 -7.74
CA ASP A 353 4.86 -11.91 -7.60
C ASP A 353 3.41 -12.10 -7.12
N THR A 354 2.52 -12.41 -8.05
CA THR A 354 1.09 -12.61 -7.78
C THR A 354 0.80 -13.82 -6.87
N SER A 355 1.75 -14.76 -6.73
CA SER A 355 1.55 -15.97 -5.93
C SER A 355 1.65 -15.73 -4.42
N VAL A 356 2.18 -14.58 -4.00
CA VAL A 356 2.38 -14.27 -2.57
C VAL A 356 1.42 -13.21 -2.03
N LEU A 357 0.76 -12.43 -2.89
CA LEU A 357 -0.14 -11.33 -2.49
C LEU A 357 -1.24 -11.80 -1.52
N GLY A 358 -1.85 -12.96 -1.80
CA GLY A 358 -2.90 -13.53 -0.96
C GLY A 358 -2.49 -13.77 0.50
N ASN A 359 -1.20 -14.00 0.77
CA ASN A 359 -0.69 -14.18 2.14
C ASN A 359 -0.82 -12.87 2.92
N THR A 360 -0.28 -11.77 2.39
CA THR A 360 -0.34 -10.44 3.01
C THR A 360 -1.78 -9.94 3.11
N LEU A 361 -2.52 -9.96 1.99
CA LEU A 361 -3.87 -9.38 1.91
C LEU A 361 -4.84 -10.05 2.89
N THR A 362 -4.79 -11.39 3.02
CA THR A 362 -5.67 -12.11 3.95
C THR A 362 -5.33 -11.78 5.40
N ARG A 363 -4.03 -11.69 5.75
CA ARG A 363 -3.60 -11.44 7.14
C ARG A 363 -3.74 -9.99 7.56
N ALA A 364 -3.62 -9.07 6.61
CA ALA A 364 -3.98 -7.67 6.76
C ALA A 364 -5.48 -7.52 7.04
N ASP A 365 -6.34 -8.17 6.24
CA ASP A 365 -7.80 -8.15 6.42
C ASP A 365 -8.22 -8.71 7.80
N ASP A 366 -7.60 -9.80 8.26
CA ASP A 366 -7.87 -10.42 9.57
C ASP A 366 -7.56 -9.49 10.76
N ARG A 367 -6.67 -8.51 10.56
CA ARG A 367 -6.20 -7.56 11.57
C ARG A 367 -6.72 -6.14 11.36
N PHE A 368 -7.43 -5.89 10.26
CA PHE A 368 -7.80 -4.55 9.83
C PHE A 368 -6.57 -3.63 9.72
N VAL A 369 -5.50 -4.14 9.10
CA VAL A 369 -4.23 -3.45 8.88
C VAL A 369 -4.13 -3.02 7.42
N GLY A 370 -3.73 -1.76 7.20
CA GLY A 370 -3.50 -1.22 5.86
C GLY A 370 -2.19 -1.68 5.24
N TRP A 371 -2.01 -1.39 3.95
CA TRP A 371 -0.80 -1.79 3.20
C TRP A 371 -0.50 -0.90 1.99
N GLN A 372 0.76 -0.90 1.56
CA GLN A 372 1.27 -0.24 0.36
C GLN A 372 2.09 -1.25 -0.47
N TYR A 373 1.62 -1.54 -1.69
CA TYR A 373 2.22 -2.54 -2.58
C TYR A 373 3.50 -2.02 -3.26
N TRP A 374 4.52 -2.89 -3.40
CA TRP A 374 5.72 -2.61 -4.18
C TRP A 374 5.60 -3.23 -5.59
N HIS A 375 5.62 -2.47 -6.69
CA HIS A 375 5.63 -1.00 -6.77
C HIS A 375 4.78 -0.49 -7.95
N TYR A 376 4.57 0.82 -7.98
CA TYR A 376 3.92 1.57 -9.05
C TYR A 376 4.87 2.64 -9.62
N ALA A 377 5.09 2.59 -10.93
CA ALA A 377 5.69 3.68 -11.70
C ALA A 377 4.60 4.36 -12.52
N SER A 378 4.77 5.65 -12.84
CA SER A 378 3.81 6.36 -13.70
C SER A 378 3.58 5.64 -15.02
N HIS A 379 2.32 5.55 -15.42
CA HIS A 379 1.92 5.01 -16.71
C HIS A 379 1.75 6.11 -17.76
N PHE A 380 1.95 7.39 -17.41
CA PHE A 380 1.74 8.54 -18.28
C PHE A 380 3.05 9.30 -18.53
N GLY A 381 3.92 8.69 -19.35
CA GLY A 381 5.20 9.28 -19.73
C GLY A 381 5.21 9.97 -21.11
N PRO A 382 6.37 10.49 -21.55
CA PRO A 382 6.53 11.16 -22.85
C PRO A 382 6.20 10.29 -24.06
N ALA A 383 6.32 8.96 -23.89
CA ALA A 383 5.95 7.96 -24.90
C ALA A 383 4.43 7.71 -25.01
N GLY A 384 3.63 8.39 -24.18
CA GLY A 384 2.19 8.21 -24.06
C GLY A 384 1.79 7.22 -22.96
N ALA A 385 0.48 7.12 -22.76
CA ALA A 385 -0.11 6.26 -21.73
C ALA A 385 0.17 4.77 -21.99
N GLN A 386 0.69 4.07 -20.99
CA GLN A 386 0.82 2.62 -20.96
C GLN A 386 -0.50 1.97 -20.54
N PRO A 387 -0.70 0.66 -20.81
CA PRO A 387 -1.85 -0.07 -20.30
C PRO A 387 -1.92 0.03 -18.76
N ASP A 388 -3.15 0.10 -18.26
CA ASP A 388 -3.44 0.07 -16.83
C ASP A 388 -2.89 -1.23 -16.20
N PRO A 389 -1.97 -1.13 -15.21
CA PRO A 389 -1.30 -2.28 -14.62
C PRO A 389 -2.25 -3.13 -13.75
N PHE A 390 -3.40 -2.59 -13.36
CA PHE A 390 -4.34 -3.25 -12.45
C PHE A 390 -5.42 -4.05 -13.17
N LEU A 391 -5.37 -4.14 -14.50
CA LEU A 391 -6.28 -5.01 -15.27
C LEU A 391 -5.83 -6.48 -15.32
N GLY A 392 -4.66 -6.80 -14.75
CA GLY A 392 -4.11 -8.17 -14.68
C GLY A 392 -4.29 -8.87 -13.34
N ASP A 393 -3.54 -9.95 -13.14
CA ASP A 393 -3.60 -10.79 -11.93
C ASP A 393 -3.19 -10.07 -10.64
N ILE A 394 -2.34 -9.03 -10.75
CA ILE A 394 -1.99 -8.15 -9.63
C ILE A 394 -3.22 -7.37 -9.19
N GLY A 395 -3.83 -6.61 -10.10
CA GLY A 395 -4.98 -5.77 -9.75
C GLY A 395 -6.23 -6.58 -9.41
N ARG A 396 -6.40 -7.80 -9.93
CA ARG A 396 -7.44 -8.72 -9.45
C ARG A 396 -7.36 -9.00 -7.94
N GLN A 397 -6.17 -8.93 -7.34
CA GLN A 397 -6.00 -9.13 -5.91
C GLN A 397 -5.98 -7.80 -5.11
N LEU A 398 -5.32 -6.76 -5.65
CA LEU A 398 -5.13 -5.48 -4.98
C LEU A 398 -6.35 -4.54 -5.06
N VAL A 399 -7.14 -4.59 -6.14
CA VAL A 399 -8.33 -3.74 -6.32
C VAL A 399 -9.54 -4.36 -5.60
N ARG A 400 -9.70 -4.04 -4.32
CA ARG A 400 -10.63 -4.71 -3.40
C ARG A 400 -11.83 -3.83 -3.07
N THR A 401 -12.97 -4.45 -2.75
CA THR A 401 -14.03 -3.75 -2.01
C THR A 401 -13.63 -3.71 -0.55
N TYR A 402 -13.55 -2.53 0.07
CA TYR A 402 -13.09 -2.40 1.46
C TYR A 402 -13.62 -1.11 2.12
N PRO A 403 -13.73 -1.08 3.47
CA PRO A 403 -14.18 0.09 4.21
C PRO A 403 -13.05 1.11 4.36
N GLN A 404 -13.03 2.15 3.51
CA GLN A 404 -12.06 3.25 3.57
C GLN A 404 -12.14 4.00 4.91
N ALA A 405 -13.35 4.28 5.40
CA ALA A 405 -13.56 4.93 6.69
C ALA A 405 -14.78 4.33 7.42
N THR A 406 -14.59 3.91 8.67
CA THR A 406 -15.64 3.28 9.49
C THR A 406 -16.12 4.21 10.60
N SER A 407 -17.42 4.49 10.63
CA SER A 407 -18.12 5.22 11.70
C SER A 407 -18.37 4.33 12.93
N GLY A 408 -17.28 3.83 13.52
CA GLY A 408 -17.36 2.78 14.52
C GLY A 408 -16.01 2.16 14.88
N THR A 409 -16.08 1.05 15.60
CA THR A 409 -14.95 0.16 15.84
C THR A 409 -15.06 -1.02 14.87
N PRO A 410 -14.08 -1.19 13.96
CA PRO A 410 -14.06 -2.30 13.02
C PRO A 410 -14.18 -3.66 13.73
N GLY A 411 -14.90 -4.57 13.09
CA GLY A 411 -14.90 -6.00 13.39
C GLY A 411 -14.28 -6.78 12.22
N ARG A 412 -14.70 -8.03 12.03
CA ARG A 412 -14.15 -8.87 10.95
C ARG A 412 -14.64 -8.42 9.58
N MET A 413 -13.75 -8.55 8.60
CA MET A 413 -14.07 -8.41 7.19
C MET A 413 -13.51 -9.57 6.37
N ILE A 414 -14.04 -9.74 5.16
CA ILE A 414 -13.52 -10.66 4.15
C ILE A 414 -13.84 -10.12 2.77
N PHE A 415 -12.92 -10.31 1.84
CA PHE A 415 -13.11 -10.07 0.41
C PHE A 415 -12.55 -11.23 -0.40
N ASP A 416 -13.36 -11.78 -1.30
CA ASP A 416 -12.96 -12.83 -2.24
C ASP A 416 -12.54 -12.21 -3.59
N PRO A 417 -11.24 -12.22 -3.96
CA PRO A 417 -10.76 -11.66 -5.23
C PRO A 417 -11.15 -12.48 -6.47
N ALA A 418 -11.67 -13.69 -6.30
CA ALA A 418 -12.17 -14.48 -7.43
C ALA A 418 -13.58 -14.04 -7.83
N THR A 419 -14.44 -13.77 -6.83
CA THR A 419 -15.89 -13.55 -7.01
C THR A 419 -16.33 -12.10 -6.78
N GLY A 420 -15.58 -11.33 -6.00
CA GLY A 420 -15.97 -10.03 -5.48
C GLY A 420 -16.88 -10.11 -4.25
N ASP A 421 -17.12 -11.28 -3.66
CA ASP A 421 -17.98 -11.36 -2.48
C ASP A 421 -17.30 -10.68 -1.27
N PHE A 422 -17.99 -9.72 -0.67
CA PHE A 422 -17.51 -8.93 0.46
C PHE A 422 -18.49 -9.00 1.63
N ALA A 423 -17.97 -9.12 2.85
CA ALA A 423 -18.74 -8.96 4.07
C ALA A 423 -17.91 -8.27 5.15
N TYR A 424 -18.53 -7.35 5.89
CA TYR A 424 -17.88 -6.58 6.95
C TYR A 424 -18.84 -6.31 8.10
N ARG A 425 -18.37 -6.46 9.34
CA ARG A 425 -19.11 -6.09 10.55
C ARG A 425 -18.34 -5.06 11.35
N TYR A 426 -19.04 -4.08 11.90
CA TYR A 426 -18.45 -3.12 12.84
C TYR A 426 -19.46 -2.74 13.95
N THR A 427 -18.95 -2.19 15.05
CA THR A 427 -19.79 -1.63 16.12
C THR A 427 -19.86 -0.11 15.98
N PRO A 428 -21.05 0.49 15.77
CA PRO A 428 -21.18 1.92 15.51
C PRO A 428 -20.64 2.82 16.64
N ARG A 429 -20.07 3.97 16.25
CA ARG A 429 -19.73 5.09 17.14
C ARG A 429 -20.22 6.38 16.49
N ALA A 430 -20.68 7.33 17.29
CA ALA A 430 -21.18 8.60 16.78
C ALA A 430 -20.02 9.48 16.30
N THR A 431 -19.77 9.52 14.99
CA THR A 431 -18.72 10.36 14.36
C THR A 431 -19.29 11.54 13.57
N GLY A 432 -20.61 11.56 13.33
CA GLY A 432 -21.26 12.58 12.50
C GLY A 432 -21.04 12.40 10.98
N ARG A 433 -20.32 11.36 10.56
CA ARG A 433 -20.16 10.95 9.16
C ARG A 433 -20.52 9.47 8.97
N PRO A 434 -21.02 9.06 7.78
CA PRO A 434 -21.30 7.67 7.51
C PRO A 434 -20.00 6.85 7.36
N THR A 435 -20.15 5.54 7.48
CA THR A 435 -19.12 4.59 7.01
C THR A 435 -19.06 4.65 5.49
N GLU A 436 -17.85 4.69 4.93
CA GLU A 436 -17.58 4.74 3.49
C GLU A 436 -16.88 3.45 3.05
N ILE A 437 -17.47 2.74 2.10
CA ILE A 437 -16.95 1.48 1.55
C ILE A 437 -16.75 1.64 0.06
N TYR A 438 -15.50 1.62 -0.40
CA TYR A 438 -15.20 1.58 -1.82
C TYR A 438 -15.65 0.23 -2.41
N VAL A 439 -16.25 0.27 -3.60
CA VAL A 439 -16.67 -0.92 -4.34
C VAL A 439 -15.79 -1.11 -5.56
N SER A 440 -15.09 -2.25 -5.61
CA SER A 440 -14.14 -2.57 -6.68
C SER A 440 -14.72 -2.39 -8.08
N ASP A 441 -14.04 -1.62 -8.93
CA ASP A 441 -14.42 -1.42 -10.33
C ASP A 441 -14.05 -2.62 -11.24
N VAL A 442 -13.23 -3.54 -10.74
CA VAL A 442 -12.81 -4.76 -11.44
C VAL A 442 -13.79 -5.92 -11.23
N HIS A 443 -14.39 -6.02 -10.05
CA HIS A 443 -15.05 -7.26 -9.64
C HIS A 443 -16.55 -7.34 -9.96
N TYR A 444 -17.22 -6.24 -10.32
CA TYR A 444 -18.67 -6.21 -10.53
C TYR A 444 -19.06 -5.66 -11.93
N PRO A 445 -18.68 -6.33 -13.03
CA PRO A 445 -18.95 -5.84 -14.39
C PRO A 445 -20.45 -5.73 -14.73
N GLY A 446 -21.31 -6.46 -14.01
CA GLY A 446 -22.76 -6.40 -14.13
C GLY A 446 -23.45 -5.56 -13.04
N GLY A 447 -22.69 -4.73 -12.32
CA GLY A 447 -23.15 -4.06 -11.09
C GLY A 447 -23.10 -4.96 -9.85
N TYR A 448 -23.43 -4.37 -8.71
CA TYR A 448 -23.38 -5.02 -7.39
C TYR A 448 -24.72 -4.85 -6.64
N GLN A 449 -24.90 -5.63 -5.58
CA GLN A 449 -25.99 -5.48 -4.62
C GLN A 449 -25.40 -5.20 -3.24
N VAL A 450 -26.10 -4.38 -2.45
CA VAL A 450 -25.76 -4.08 -1.06
C VAL A 450 -26.88 -4.59 -0.17
N ARG A 451 -26.49 -5.27 0.91
CA ARG A 451 -27.39 -5.62 2.02
C ARG A 451 -26.76 -5.14 3.31
N VAL A 452 -27.52 -4.38 4.09
CA VAL A 452 -27.09 -3.88 5.40
C VAL A 452 -28.04 -4.44 6.46
N GLU A 453 -27.46 -4.96 7.54
CA GLU A 453 -28.16 -5.34 8.76
C GLU A 453 -27.75 -4.39 9.89
N GLY A 454 -28.70 -3.91 10.70
CA GLY A 454 -28.44 -2.97 11.80
C GLY A 454 -28.19 -1.52 11.35
N GLY A 455 -28.41 -1.23 10.07
CA GLY A 455 -28.21 0.06 9.42
C GLY A 455 -28.81 0.05 8.02
N HIS A 456 -28.57 1.12 7.27
CA HIS A 456 -29.03 1.27 5.89
C HIS A 456 -27.98 1.97 5.03
N ALA A 457 -27.99 1.67 3.73
CA ALA A 457 -27.17 2.37 2.75
C ALA A 457 -27.84 3.70 2.35
N THR A 458 -27.05 4.77 2.33
CA THR A 458 -27.50 6.13 1.98
C THR A 458 -27.04 6.58 0.59
N SER A 459 -26.10 5.85 -0.01
CA SER A 459 -25.60 6.11 -1.37
C SER A 459 -26.61 5.69 -2.45
N ALA A 460 -26.51 6.30 -3.64
CA ALA A 460 -27.27 5.87 -4.80
C ALA A 460 -26.88 4.44 -5.25
N ALA A 461 -27.79 3.76 -5.94
CA ALA A 461 -27.52 2.45 -6.53
C ALA A 461 -26.38 2.54 -7.56
N GLY A 462 -25.39 1.65 -7.47
CA GLY A 462 -24.24 1.64 -8.37
C GLY A 462 -23.18 2.71 -8.07
N ALA A 463 -23.30 3.43 -6.95
CA ALA A 463 -22.29 4.40 -6.51
C ALA A 463 -20.92 3.72 -6.34
N ARG A 464 -19.84 4.47 -6.58
CA ARG A 464 -18.47 3.97 -6.43
C ARG A 464 -18.08 3.74 -4.96
N VAL A 465 -18.66 4.56 -4.08
CA VAL A 465 -18.53 4.44 -2.62
C VAL A 465 -19.92 4.23 -2.04
N VAL A 466 -20.09 3.14 -1.30
CA VAL A 466 -21.30 2.87 -0.54
C VAL A 466 -21.19 3.57 0.80
N THR A 467 -22.13 4.47 1.08
CA THR A 467 -22.25 5.12 2.39
C THR A 467 -23.27 4.38 3.24
N VAL A 468 -22.91 4.10 4.50
CA VAL A 468 -23.73 3.33 5.44
C VAL A 468 -23.90 4.09 6.75
N GLU A 469 -25.15 4.25 7.17
CA GLU A 469 -25.53 4.77 8.49
C GLU A 469 -26.10 3.65 9.37
N ALA A 470 -25.75 3.68 10.65
CA ALA A 470 -26.27 2.73 11.63
C ALA A 470 -27.65 3.18 12.12
N ASP A 471 -28.58 2.23 12.29
CA ASP A 471 -29.93 2.53 12.79
C ASP A 471 -29.94 2.73 14.32
N ALA A 472 -28.99 2.10 15.01
CA ALA A 472 -28.87 2.08 16.46
C ALA A 472 -27.41 1.79 16.88
N SER A 473 -27.18 1.62 18.18
CA SER A 473 -25.86 1.29 18.74
C SER A 473 -25.45 -0.18 18.57
N GLY A 474 -26.33 -1.03 18.01
CA GLY A 474 -26.03 -2.44 17.75
C GLY A 474 -25.07 -2.62 16.57
N PRO A 475 -24.41 -3.79 16.42
CA PRO A 475 -23.48 -4.03 15.31
C PRO A 475 -24.14 -3.87 13.95
N VAL A 476 -23.44 -3.23 13.02
CA VAL A 476 -23.81 -3.14 11.60
C VAL A 476 -23.07 -4.22 10.84
N THR A 477 -23.78 -4.94 9.96
CA THR A 477 -23.15 -5.88 9.02
C THR A 477 -23.50 -5.50 7.59
N VAL A 478 -22.48 -5.33 6.75
CA VAL A 478 -22.60 -4.97 5.34
C VAL A 478 -22.16 -6.13 4.47
N TYR A 479 -22.93 -6.42 3.43
CA TYR A 479 -22.63 -7.38 2.38
C TYR A 479 -22.65 -6.67 1.03
N ILE A 480 -21.61 -6.88 0.23
CA ILE A 480 -21.52 -6.37 -1.15
C ILE A 480 -21.11 -7.53 -2.06
N ASN A 481 -21.93 -7.84 -3.07
CA ASN A 481 -21.68 -8.97 -3.95
C ASN A 481 -22.33 -8.76 -5.33
N ARG A 482 -21.94 -9.60 -6.29
CA ARG A 482 -22.59 -9.64 -7.61
C ARG A 482 -24.08 -10.05 -7.45
N PRO A 483 -24.99 -9.52 -8.30
CA PRO A 483 -26.35 -10.05 -8.40
C PRO A 483 -26.35 -11.56 -8.64
N GLY A 484 -27.12 -12.30 -7.84
CA GLY A 484 -27.22 -13.76 -7.92
C GLY A 484 -26.08 -14.54 -7.22
N SER A 485 -25.09 -13.86 -6.65
CA SER A 485 -24.14 -14.49 -5.73
C SER A 485 -24.84 -14.87 -4.42
N LYS A 486 -24.32 -15.91 -3.74
CA LYS A 486 -24.72 -16.23 -2.36
C LYS A 486 -24.13 -15.25 -1.34
N GLY A 487 -23.12 -14.46 -1.75
CA GLY A 487 -22.39 -13.53 -0.91
C GLY A 487 -21.44 -14.22 0.07
N ALA A 488 -20.59 -13.42 0.70
CA ALA A 488 -19.69 -13.89 1.74
C ALA A 488 -20.40 -14.01 3.11
N THR A 489 -19.83 -14.81 4.00
CA THR A 489 -20.20 -14.84 5.42
C THR A 489 -19.14 -14.10 6.22
N VAL A 490 -19.56 -13.20 7.12
CA VAL A 490 -18.64 -12.50 8.01
C VAL A 490 -17.87 -13.52 8.85
N PRO A 491 -16.53 -13.47 8.89
CA PRO A 491 -15.75 -14.34 9.77
C PRO A 491 -16.15 -14.16 11.24
N THR A 492 -16.10 -15.25 12.02
CA THR A 492 -16.46 -15.24 13.44
C THR A 492 -15.27 -14.84 14.32
N GLY A 493 -15.54 -14.29 15.51
CA GLY A 493 -14.52 -13.88 16.49
C GLY A 493 -14.11 -12.40 16.36
N PRO A 494 -13.31 -11.88 17.33
CA PRO A 494 -12.80 -10.52 17.27
C PRO A 494 -11.75 -10.37 16.15
N ILE A 495 -11.44 -9.13 15.77
CA ILE A 495 -10.19 -8.83 15.06
C ILE A 495 -9.05 -9.35 15.94
N GLY A 496 -8.16 -10.19 15.40
CA GLY A 496 -7.12 -10.80 16.21
C GLY A 496 -6.47 -12.04 15.62
N THR A 497 -5.51 -12.56 16.39
CA THR A 497 -4.40 -13.47 16.04
C THR A 497 -4.80 -14.91 15.63
N GLY A 498 -5.96 -15.11 15.02
CA GLY A 498 -6.47 -16.43 14.66
C GLY A 498 -5.57 -17.11 13.64
N SER A 499 -4.78 -18.10 14.08
CA SER A 499 -4.16 -19.10 13.21
C SER A 499 -5.22 -19.63 12.24
N ALA A 500 -4.92 -19.55 10.94
CA ALA A 500 -5.69 -20.22 9.92
C ALA A 500 -5.59 -21.76 10.12
N SER A 501 -6.41 -22.33 11.00
CA SER A 501 -6.73 -23.76 10.93
C SER A 501 -7.73 -23.93 9.81
N GLY A 502 -7.25 -24.45 8.67
CA GLY A 502 -7.99 -24.58 7.43
C GLY A 502 -9.34 -25.30 7.58
N SER A 503 -10.38 -24.65 7.05
CA SER A 503 -11.60 -25.32 6.63
C SER A 503 -11.58 -25.42 5.10
N ALA A 504 -10.79 -26.36 4.58
CA ALA A 504 -11.00 -26.86 3.23
C ALA A 504 -12.20 -27.82 3.27
N GLY A 505 -13.39 -27.30 3.01
CA GLY A 505 -14.56 -28.11 2.72
C GLY A 505 -14.49 -28.64 1.29
N SER A 506 -14.08 -29.89 1.11
CA SER A 506 -14.36 -30.66 -0.11
C SER A 506 -15.42 -31.70 0.19
N GLY A 507 -16.66 -31.40 -0.19
CA GLY A 507 -17.74 -32.39 -0.25
C GLY A 507 -17.87 -32.96 -1.66
N SER A 508 -17.65 -34.27 -1.80
CA SER A 508 -18.37 -35.11 -2.75
C SER A 508 -18.33 -36.56 -2.26
N GLY A 509 -19.51 -37.14 -1.98
CA GLY A 509 -19.72 -38.58 -1.81
C GLY A 509 -19.30 -39.34 -3.09
N SER A 510 -19.22 -40.66 -3.14
CA SER A 510 -19.90 -41.74 -2.43
C SER A 510 -19.23 -43.05 -2.89
N GLY A 511 -19.17 -44.10 -2.06
CA GLY A 511 -18.75 -45.41 -2.55
C GLY A 511 -18.45 -46.43 -1.47
N SER A 512 -19.45 -47.26 -1.17
CA SER A 512 -19.39 -48.51 -0.41
C SER A 512 -18.26 -49.47 -0.83
N GLY A 513 -17.63 -50.13 0.13
CA GLY A 513 -16.75 -51.27 -0.15
C GLY A 513 -16.16 -51.91 1.11
N THR A 514 -16.77 -53.00 1.55
CA THR A 514 -16.33 -53.91 2.62
C THR A 514 -14.95 -54.52 2.36
N GLY A 515 -14.11 -54.67 3.39
CA GLY A 515 -12.88 -55.46 3.33
C GLY A 515 -12.32 -55.76 4.73
N SER A 516 -12.40 -57.02 5.12
CA SER A 516 -11.95 -57.60 6.39
C SER A 516 -10.45 -57.97 6.37
N ALA A 517 -9.92 -58.25 7.58
CA ALA A 517 -8.67 -58.93 7.97
C ALA A 517 -7.63 -57.98 8.60
N GLY A 518 -7.04 -58.23 9.78
CA GLY A 518 -6.91 -59.46 10.56
C GLY A 518 -5.42 -59.77 10.77
N SER A 519 -4.99 -59.87 12.04
CA SER A 519 -3.71 -60.41 12.56
C SER A 519 -2.41 -59.69 12.12
N GLY A 520 -1.35 -59.53 12.93
CA GLY A 520 -0.90 -60.23 14.13
C GLY A 520 0.60 -60.51 14.00
N SER A 521 1.35 -60.50 15.12
CA SER A 521 2.79 -60.80 15.29
C SER A 521 3.77 -59.73 14.75
N GLY A 522 4.85 -59.35 15.42
CA GLY A 522 5.56 -59.93 16.56
C GLY A 522 7.02 -60.21 16.17
N THR A 523 7.96 -59.79 17.03
CA THR A 523 9.44 -60.00 16.98
C THR A 523 10.20 -59.16 15.95
N GLY A 524 11.39 -58.59 16.19
CA GLY A 524 12.35 -58.69 17.30
C GLY A 524 13.78 -58.57 16.74
N SER A 525 14.67 -57.90 17.49
CA SER A 525 16.15 -57.78 17.31
C SER A 525 16.63 -56.97 16.09
N GLY A 526 17.71 -56.18 16.14
CA GLY A 526 18.73 -55.94 17.16
C GLY A 526 19.83 -55.05 16.55
N SER A 527 20.69 -54.53 17.44
CA SER A 527 21.83 -53.61 17.26
C SER A 527 21.52 -52.16 16.88
#